data_AF-A0A7X9A9M1-F1
#
_entry.id   AF-A0A7X9A9M1-F1
#
_cell.length_a   1.000
_cell.length_b   1.000
_cell.length_c   1.000
_cell.angle_alpha   90.00
_cell.angle_beta   90.00
_cell.angle_gamma   90.00
#
_symmetry.space_group_name_H-M   'P 1'
#
loop_
_entity.id
_entity.type
_entity.pdbx_description
1 polymer ?
#
loop_
_entity_poly.entity_id
_entity_poly.type
_entity_poly.pdbx_seq_one_letter_code
_entity_poly.pdbx_strand_id
1 'polypeptide(L)'
;GRMIIAAHYPYKERLTEFLRYSDDGGKTWSDEVMVAHDKRYDLCEASLLPMGNGVIVAFLRENSQRGFDCMKVISYDHGESWGPLVEFPLPGCHRPVTGWLQDGRIFITFRFIQGGRRGFATQNFFASITDRASALAIRREDAGCRIMPIDYDASPKADLGYSGWVQFPDGEIYIVHYIVDDAIDKGQIRGYSMQPSAFFHNK
;
A
#
# COMPACT_ATOMS: atom_id res chain seq x y z
N GLY A 1 -12.10 -20.33 0.29
CA GLY A 1 -10.87 -19.77 -0.29
C GLY A 1 -9.91 -19.45 0.85
N ARG A 2 -8.59 -19.43 0.59
CA ARG A 2 -7.57 -19.13 1.59
C ARG A 2 -7.75 -17.72 2.15
N MET A 3 -7.71 -17.58 3.48
CA MET A 3 -7.64 -16.31 4.19
C MET A 3 -6.18 -16.02 4.55
N ILE A 4 -5.75 -14.77 4.44
CA ILE A 4 -4.39 -14.35 4.78
C ILE A 4 -4.46 -13.13 5.68
N ILE A 5 -3.66 -13.12 6.74
CA ILE A 5 -3.44 -11.98 7.60
C ILE A 5 -1.94 -11.70 7.63
N ALA A 6 -1.55 -10.46 7.41
CA ALA A 6 -0.16 -10.01 7.51
C ALA A 6 0.03 -9.06 8.69
N ALA A 7 1.20 -9.14 9.31
CA ALA A 7 1.62 -8.30 10.41
C ALA A 7 3.15 -8.18 10.41
N HIS A 8 3.68 -7.18 11.08
CA HIS A 8 5.13 -7.01 11.24
C HIS A 8 5.51 -6.99 12.70
N TYR A 9 6.74 -7.40 12.98
CA TYR A 9 7.39 -7.18 14.26
C TYR A 9 8.91 -7.08 14.06
N PRO A 10 9.66 -6.57 15.06
CA PRO A 10 11.11 -6.53 14.98
C PRO A 10 11.72 -7.93 14.92
N TYR A 11 12.50 -8.20 13.87
CA TYR A 11 13.26 -9.43 13.69
C TYR A 11 14.68 -9.07 13.22
N LYS A 12 15.70 -9.55 13.94
CA LYS A 12 17.12 -9.21 13.68
C LYS A 12 17.35 -7.70 13.50
N GLU A 13 16.87 -6.92 14.47
CA GLU A 13 17.04 -5.46 14.56
C GLU A 13 16.31 -4.63 13.49
N ARG A 14 15.52 -5.26 12.61
CA ARG A 14 14.71 -4.59 11.58
C ARG A 14 13.25 -4.94 11.69
N LEU A 15 12.37 -4.01 11.32
CA LEU A 15 10.99 -4.40 11.06
C LEU A 15 10.94 -5.36 9.87
N THR A 16 10.17 -6.43 10.06
CA THR A 16 10.03 -7.53 9.10
C THR A 16 8.56 -7.86 8.98
N GLU A 17 8.10 -8.05 7.75
CA GLU A 17 6.71 -8.43 7.48
C GLU A 17 6.58 -9.96 7.47
N PHE A 18 5.53 -10.43 8.11
CA PHE A 18 5.15 -11.83 8.21
C PHE A 18 3.68 -11.99 7.85
N LEU A 19 3.27 -13.22 7.54
CA LEU A 19 1.87 -13.57 7.37
C LEU A 19 1.56 -14.92 8.02
N ARG A 20 0.26 -15.14 8.22
CA ARG A 20 -0.33 -16.47 8.42
C ARG A 20 -1.52 -16.63 7.50
N TYR A 21 -1.80 -17.86 7.11
CA TYR A 21 -2.94 -18.18 6.27
C TYR A 21 -3.82 -19.27 6.88
N SER A 22 -5.06 -19.33 6.44
CA SER A 22 -6.04 -20.34 6.83
C SER A 22 -6.79 -20.85 5.61
N ASP A 23 -6.88 -22.17 5.48
CA ASP A 23 -7.60 -22.85 4.40
C ASP A 23 -8.98 -23.39 4.83
N ASP A 24 -9.33 -23.26 6.11
CA ASP A 24 -10.54 -23.84 6.72
C ASP A 24 -11.53 -22.80 7.26
N GLY A 25 -11.43 -21.57 6.74
CA GLY A 25 -12.32 -20.46 7.12
C GLY A 25 -11.94 -19.81 8.45
N GLY A 26 -10.65 -19.81 8.80
CA GLY A 26 -10.11 -19.17 9.99
C GLY A 26 -10.15 -20.02 11.26
N LYS A 27 -10.47 -21.32 11.16
CA LYS A 27 -10.54 -22.22 12.33
C LYS A 27 -9.14 -22.61 12.80
N THR A 28 -8.25 -22.89 11.85
CA THR A 28 -6.82 -23.10 12.09
C THR A 28 -6.00 -22.17 11.22
N TRP A 29 -4.79 -21.87 11.68
CA TRP A 29 -3.86 -20.98 10.99
C TRP A 29 -2.52 -21.68 10.82
N SER A 30 -1.86 -21.41 9.71
CA SER A 30 -0.51 -21.88 9.42
C SER A 30 0.48 -21.41 10.50
N ASP A 31 1.66 -22.04 10.50
CA ASP A 31 2.84 -21.40 11.05
C ASP A 31 3.11 -20.07 10.35
N GLU A 32 3.94 -19.26 11.00
CA GLU A 32 4.32 -17.96 10.47
C GLU A 32 5.19 -18.10 9.21
N VAL A 33 4.85 -17.33 8.19
CA VAL A 33 5.62 -17.21 6.94
C VAL A 33 6.24 -15.82 6.89
N MET A 34 7.57 -15.75 6.68
CA MET A 34 8.26 -14.48 6.45
C MET A 34 7.95 -13.97 5.05
N VAL A 35 7.41 -12.76 4.96
CA VAL A 35 7.06 -12.10 3.69
C VAL A 35 8.25 -11.31 3.17
N ALA A 36 8.86 -10.48 4.02
CA ALA A 36 9.99 -9.67 3.60
C ALA A 36 10.86 -9.24 4.79
N HIS A 37 12.15 -9.52 4.71
CA HIS A 37 13.20 -9.05 5.62
C HIS A 37 14.39 -8.53 4.80
N ASP A 38 14.91 -7.36 5.15
CA ASP A 38 16.18 -6.87 4.60
C ASP A 38 16.90 -6.03 5.65
N LYS A 39 18.20 -6.29 5.85
CA LYS A 39 19.03 -5.57 6.83
C LYS A 39 19.12 -4.05 6.59
N ARG A 40 18.77 -3.59 5.38
CA ARG A 40 18.82 -2.19 4.96
C ARG A 40 17.55 -1.40 5.29
N TYR A 41 16.42 -2.09 5.50
CA TYR A 41 15.09 -1.48 5.50
C TYR A 41 14.27 -1.93 6.70
N ASP A 42 13.34 -1.09 7.12
CA ASP A 42 12.32 -1.42 8.12
C ASP A 42 11.00 -1.74 7.41
N LEU A 43 10.83 -2.98 6.99
CA LEU A 43 9.70 -3.42 6.17
C LEU A 43 8.47 -3.66 7.04
N CYS A 44 7.36 -3.05 6.65
CA CYS A 44 6.21 -2.88 7.54
C CYS A 44 4.92 -2.74 6.72
N GLU A 45 3.79 -3.14 7.32
CA GLU A 45 2.42 -2.85 6.86
C GLU A 45 2.21 -3.16 5.36
N ALA A 46 2.14 -4.44 5.02
CA ALA A 46 1.87 -4.84 3.65
C ALA A 46 0.40 -4.65 3.25
N SER A 47 0.18 -4.25 2.00
CA SER A 47 -1.07 -4.49 1.28
C SER A 47 -0.88 -5.64 0.31
N LEU A 48 -1.66 -6.70 0.52
CA LEU A 48 -1.63 -7.90 -0.30
C LEU A 48 -2.64 -7.76 -1.44
N LEU A 49 -2.16 -7.88 -2.68
CA LEU A 49 -2.97 -7.87 -3.90
C LEU A 49 -2.99 -9.28 -4.51
N PRO A 50 -4.10 -10.02 -4.40
CA PRO A 50 -4.28 -11.27 -5.14
C PRO A 50 -4.26 -10.98 -6.64
N MET A 51 -3.36 -11.64 -7.36
CA MET A 51 -3.23 -11.51 -8.81
C MET A 51 -3.99 -12.62 -9.54
N GLY A 52 -4.47 -13.65 -8.85
CA GLY A 52 -5.10 -14.83 -9.44
C GLY A 52 -4.11 -15.97 -9.65
N ASN A 53 -4.63 -17.20 -9.77
CA ASN A 53 -3.85 -18.44 -9.92
C ASN A 53 -2.74 -18.60 -8.87
N GLY A 54 -3.03 -18.25 -7.62
CA GLY A 54 -2.08 -18.36 -6.50
C GLY A 54 -1.00 -17.28 -6.44
N VAL A 55 -0.94 -16.37 -7.41
CA VAL A 55 0.01 -15.25 -7.40
C VAL A 55 -0.50 -14.13 -6.50
N ILE A 56 0.37 -13.59 -5.65
CA ILE A 56 0.08 -12.48 -4.74
C ILE A 56 1.25 -11.49 -4.80
N VAL A 57 0.96 -10.19 -4.90
CA VAL A 57 1.96 -9.14 -4.71
C VAL A 57 1.72 -8.49 -3.36
N ALA A 58 2.76 -8.38 -2.54
CA ALA A 58 2.72 -7.57 -1.32
C ALA A 58 3.43 -6.24 -1.58
N PHE A 59 2.72 -5.13 -1.41
CA PHE A 59 3.28 -3.78 -1.42
C PHE A 59 3.48 -3.33 0.01
N LEU A 60 4.70 -2.94 0.39
CA LEU A 60 5.10 -2.68 1.76
C LEU A 60 5.50 -1.23 1.94
N ARG A 61 5.22 -0.72 3.14
CA ARG A 61 5.85 0.50 3.66
C ARG A 61 7.30 0.18 4.03
N GLU A 62 8.17 1.14 3.74
CA GLU A 62 9.48 1.24 4.38
C GLU A 62 9.39 2.26 5.52
N ASN A 63 9.60 1.82 6.76
CA ASN A 63 9.25 2.59 7.95
C ASN A 63 10.37 3.51 8.47
N SER A 64 11.54 3.56 7.83
CA SER A 64 12.62 4.43 8.29
C SER A 64 12.31 5.92 8.16
N GLN A 65 11.23 6.26 7.41
CA GLN A 65 10.82 7.62 7.06
C GLN A 65 11.90 8.37 6.27
N ARG A 66 12.72 7.65 5.49
CA ARG A 66 13.77 8.24 4.64
C ARG A 66 13.26 8.67 3.26
N GLY A 67 11.98 8.46 2.97
CA GLY A 67 11.37 8.80 1.69
C GLY A 67 11.68 7.80 0.58
N PHE A 68 11.98 6.55 0.94
CA PHE A 68 12.17 5.48 -0.04
C PHE A 68 10.88 5.19 -0.81
N ASP A 69 11.06 4.57 -1.97
CA ASP A 69 9.98 4.00 -2.74
C ASP A 69 9.21 2.92 -1.95
N CYS A 70 7.98 2.66 -2.39
CA CYS A 70 7.26 1.46 -1.98
C CYS A 70 8.12 0.23 -2.26
N MET A 71 8.20 -0.68 -1.29
CA MET A 71 8.85 -1.96 -1.50
C MET A 71 7.81 -2.99 -1.93
N LYS A 72 8.18 -3.98 -2.73
CA LYS A 72 7.29 -5.10 -3.06
C LYS A 72 8.01 -6.44 -3.09
N VAL A 73 7.25 -7.49 -2.80
CA VAL A 73 7.63 -8.90 -3.03
C VAL A 73 6.48 -9.63 -3.71
N ILE A 74 6.78 -10.75 -4.37
CA ILE A 74 5.81 -11.54 -5.13
C ILE A 74 5.86 -12.99 -4.63
N SER A 75 4.69 -13.54 -4.32
CA SER A 75 4.49 -14.97 -4.11
C SER A 75 3.81 -15.58 -5.34
N TYR A 76 4.22 -16.79 -5.70
CA TYR A 76 3.65 -17.58 -6.80
C TYR A 76 2.94 -18.85 -6.31
N ASP A 77 2.82 -19.02 -5.00
CA ASP A 77 2.39 -20.25 -4.32
C ASP A 77 1.42 -19.96 -3.17
N HIS A 78 0.45 -19.06 -3.41
CA HIS A 78 -0.61 -18.73 -2.46
C HIS A 78 -0.12 -18.15 -1.13
N GLY A 79 1.02 -17.45 -1.14
CA GLY A 79 1.60 -16.78 0.02
C GLY A 79 2.49 -17.66 0.89
N GLU A 80 2.84 -18.88 0.44
CA GLU A 80 3.67 -19.81 1.20
C GLU A 80 5.17 -19.47 1.12
N SER A 81 5.62 -18.91 0.01
CA SER A 81 6.96 -18.35 -0.13
C SER A 81 6.95 -17.04 -0.93
N TRP A 82 7.99 -16.23 -0.72
CA TRP A 82 8.09 -14.88 -1.25
C TRP A 82 9.43 -14.67 -1.96
N GLY A 83 9.37 -14.05 -3.13
CA GLY A 83 10.52 -13.71 -3.95
C GLY A 83 11.36 -12.54 -3.39
N PRO A 84 12.36 -12.08 -4.16
CA PRO A 84 13.23 -10.99 -3.72
C PRO A 84 12.49 -9.66 -3.57
N LEU A 85 13.03 -8.80 -2.71
CA LEU A 85 12.57 -7.41 -2.51
C LEU A 85 12.86 -6.57 -3.77
N VAL A 86 11.85 -5.87 -4.26
CA VAL A 86 11.93 -4.99 -5.44
C VAL A 86 11.34 -3.63 -5.07
N GLU A 87 11.99 -2.55 -5.48
CA GLU A 87 11.41 -1.20 -5.37
C GLU A 87 10.31 -1.01 -6.43
N PHE A 88 9.20 -0.38 -6.04
CA PHE A 88 8.07 -0.04 -6.90
C PHE A 88 7.93 1.49 -6.94
N PRO A 89 7.69 2.13 -8.11
CA PRO A 89 7.86 3.58 -8.29
C PRO A 89 6.75 4.44 -7.66
N LEU A 90 6.53 4.27 -6.35
CA LEU A 90 5.69 5.10 -5.49
C LEU A 90 6.60 5.70 -4.41
N PRO A 91 7.22 6.86 -4.65
CA PRO A 91 8.16 7.48 -3.72
C PRO A 91 7.46 7.86 -2.41
N GLY A 92 8.16 7.69 -1.28
CA GLY A 92 7.65 8.03 0.04
C GLY A 92 6.39 7.26 0.45
N CYS A 93 6.16 6.10 -0.13
CA CYS A 93 4.91 5.36 0.05
C CYS A 93 4.81 4.71 1.44
N HIS A 94 3.99 5.31 2.28
CA HIS A 94 3.61 4.76 3.57
C HIS A 94 2.16 4.25 3.53
N ARG A 95 1.95 3.08 4.13
CA ARG A 95 0.65 2.41 4.25
C ARG A 95 -0.07 2.29 2.90
N PRO A 96 0.51 1.61 1.90
CA PRO A 96 -0.18 1.36 0.64
C PRO A 96 -1.47 0.59 0.88
N VAL A 97 -2.50 0.87 0.10
CA VAL A 97 -3.74 0.08 0.04
C VAL A 97 -4.10 -0.14 -1.41
N THR A 98 -3.91 -1.38 -1.84
CA THR A 98 -4.03 -1.82 -3.23
C THR A 98 -5.35 -2.55 -3.48
N GLY A 99 -5.80 -2.54 -4.73
CA GLY A 99 -6.97 -3.27 -5.18
C GLY A 99 -7.16 -3.16 -6.70
N TRP A 100 -7.95 -4.07 -7.25
CA TRP A 100 -8.33 -4.04 -8.65
C TRP A 100 -9.50 -3.08 -8.87
N LEU A 101 -9.41 -2.28 -9.93
CA LEU A 101 -10.55 -1.58 -10.50
C LEU A 101 -11.30 -2.53 -11.45
N GLN A 102 -12.58 -2.25 -11.68
CA GLN A 102 -13.46 -3.01 -12.57
C GLN A 102 -12.95 -3.05 -14.02
N ASP A 103 -12.16 -2.05 -14.44
CA ASP A 103 -11.53 -1.99 -15.76
C ASP A 103 -10.20 -2.76 -15.87
N GLY A 104 -9.81 -3.50 -14.82
CA GLY A 104 -8.62 -4.33 -14.81
C GLY A 104 -7.32 -3.59 -14.49
N ARG A 105 -7.37 -2.30 -14.18
CA ARG A 105 -6.22 -1.56 -13.62
C ARG A 105 -6.10 -1.78 -12.12
N ILE A 106 -4.93 -1.45 -11.57
CA ILE A 106 -4.67 -1.52 -10.13
C ILE A 106 -4.69 -0.10 -9.58
N PHE A 107 -5.50 0.11 -8.54
CA PHE A 107 -5.57 1.36 -7.80
C PHE A 107 -4.86 1.19 -6.46
N ILE A 108 -4.06 2.20 -6.10
CA ILE A 108 -3.23 2.20 -4.89
C ILE A 108 -3.36 3.56 -4.22
N THR A 109 -3.81 3.60 -2.98
CA THR A 109 -3.75 4.81 -2.16
C THR A 109 -2.63 4.71 -1.13
N PHE A 110 -2.01 5.84 -0.79
CA PHE A 110 -0.91 5.85 0.19
C PHE A 110 -0.71 7.23 0.81
N ARG A 111 -0.25 7.22 2.07
CA ARG A 111 0.33 8.40 2.72
C ARG A 111 1.71 8.65 2.12
N PHE A 112 2.03 9.90 1.87
CA PHE A 112 3.36 10.29 1.45
C PHE A 112 4.23 10.80 2.60
N ILE A 113 5.46 10.30 2.62
CA ILE A 113 6.55 10.75 3.49
C ILE A 113 7.73 11.07 2.60
N GLN A 114 8.02 12.36 2.36
CA GLN A 114 9.15 12.76 1.50
C GLN A 114 10.53 12.42 2.06
N GLY A 115 10.62 12.09 3.35
CA GLY A 115 11.87 11.96 4.07
C GLY A 115 12.45 13.29 4.55
N GLY A 116 13.74 13.30 4.91
CA GLY A 116 14.41 14.47 5.46
C GLY A 116 14.20 14.64 6.97
N ARG A 117 14.01 15.88 7.43
CA ARG A 117 13.89 16.19 8.87
C ARG A 117 12.57 15.65 9.42
N ARG A 118 12.64 14.84 10.48
CA ARG A 118 11.45 14.32 11.20
C ARG A 118 10.55 15.48 11.67
N GLY A 119 9.23 15.25 11.61
CA GLY A 119 8.21 16.21 12.05
C GLY A 119 7.67 17.14 10.95
N PHE A 120 8.19 17.07 9.72
CA PHE A 120 7.69 17.82 8.55
C PHE A 120 7.09 16.89 7.49
N ALA A 121 6.51 15.77 7.92
CA ALA A 121 5.96 14.74 7.05
C ALA A 121 4.44 14.65 7.24
N THR A 122 3.80 13.61 6.68
CA THR A 122 2.38 13.28 6.90
C THR A 122 1.40 14.37 6.48
N GLN A 123 1.72 15.13 5.43
CA GLN A 123 0.87 16.22 4.91
C GLN A 123 0.19 15.92 3.58
N ASN A 124 0.67 14.93 2.82
CA ASN A 124 0.09 14.63 1.52
C ASN A 124 -0.42 13.19 1.49
N PHE A 125 -1.58 13.02 0.87
CA PHE A 125 -2.18 11.74 0.57
C PHE A 125 -2.41 11.64 -0.94
N PHE A 126 -1.95 10.54 -1.51
CA PHE A 126 -1.96 10.33 -2.96
C PHE A 126 -2.71 9.05 -3.31
N ALA A 127 -3.14 9.01 -4.56
CA ALA A 127 -3.58 7.82 -5.22
C ALA A 127 -2.75 7.57 -6.47
N SER A 128 -2.70 6.30 -6.88
CA SER A 128 -1.96 5.85 -8.04
C SER A 128 -2.76 4.83 -8.84
N ILE A 129 -2.64 4.90 -10.17
CA ILE A 129 -3.07 3.84 -11.09
C ILE A 129 -1.84 3.20 -11.74
N THR A 130 -1.83 1.88 -11.76
CA THR A 130 -0.82 1.04 -12.42
C THR A 130 -1.49 -0.16 -13.09
N ASP A 131 -0.70 -1.05 -13.68
CA ASP A 131 -1.16 -2.23 -14.39
C ASP A 131 -0.53 -3.52 -13.83
N ARG A 132 -1.06 -4.64 -14.30
CA ARG A 132 -0.62 -5.98 -13.89
C ARG A 132 0.86 -6.22 -14.19
N ALA A 133 1.36 -5.78 -15.34
CA ALA A 133 2.74 -6.01 -15.75
C ALA A 133 3.71 -5.28 -14.80
N SER A 134 3.42 -4.03 -14.47
CA SER A 134 4.16 -3.22 -13.52
C SER A 134 4.15 -3.83 -12.11
N ALA A 135 2.99 -4.30 -11.64
CA ALA A 135 2.87 -4.98 -10.34
C ALA A 135 3.71 -6.28 -10.29
N LEU A 136 3.85 -7.00 -11.41
CA LEU A 136 4.66 -8.22 -11.51
C LEU A 136 6.13 -8.00 -11.92
N ALA A 137 6.51 -6.77 -12.28
CA ALA A 137 7.87 -6.45 -12.70
C ALA A 137 8.90 -6.82 -11.61
N ILE A 138 10.00 -7.48 -12.00
CA ILE A 138 11.06 -7.89 -11.06
C ILE A 138 12.17 -6.85 -10.92
N ARG A 139 12.07 -5.73 -11.64
CA ARG A 139 12.95 -4.57 -11.55
C ARG A 139 12.12 -3.30 -11.49
N ARG A 140 12.65 -2.27 -10.81
CA ARG A 140 11.97 -0.99 -10.63
C ARG A 140 11.71 -0.28 -11.96
N GLU A 141 12.69 -0.30 -12.85
CA GLU A 141 12.65 0.36 -14.17
C GLU A 141 11.63 -0.24 -15.15
N ASP A 142 11.16 -1.46 -14.88
CA ASP A 142 10.15 -2.15 -15.69
C ASP A 142 8.72 -1.86 -15.20
N ALA A 143 8.57 -1.13 -14.09
CA ALA A 143 7.28 -0.76 -13.53
C ALA A 143 6.94 0.71 -13.82
N GLY A 144 5.67 0.98 -14.09
CA GLY A 144 5.15 2.33 -14.28
C GLY A 144 3.86 2.57 -13.50
N CYS A 145 3.60 3.82 -13.15
CA CYS A 145 2.35 4.25 -12.54
C CYS A 145 2.05 5.72 -12.85
N ARG A 146 0.80 6.13 -12.65
CA ARG A 146 0.38 7.54 -12.62
C ARG A 146 -0.01 7.87 -11.19
N ILE A 147 0.58 8.91 -10.61
CA ILE A 147 0.30 9.36 -9.25
C ILE A 147 -0.45 10.69 -9.31
N MET A 148 -1.50 10.81 -8.51
CA MET A 148 -2.35 11.99 -8.40
C MET A 148 -2.55 12.36 -6.91
N PRO A 149 -2.44 13.64 -6.54
CA PRO A 149 -2.77 14.09 -5.18
C PRO A 149 -4.28 13.91 -4.92
N ILE A 150 -4.61 13.51 -3.69
CA ILE A 150 -6.00 13.39 -3.22
C ILE A 150 -6.29 14.43 -2.14
N ASP A 151 -5.40 14.57 -1.16
CA ASP A 151 -5.60 15.48 -0.04
C ASP A 151 -4.28 16.06 0.48
N TYR A 152 -4.37 17.23 1.12
CA TYR A 152 -3.28 17.92 1.78
C TYR A 152 -3.71 18.43 3.16
N ASP A 153 -3.00 17.99 4.20
CA ASP A 153 -3.21 18.45 5.57
C ASP A 153 -2.36 19.70 5.87
N ALA A 154 -3.02 20.84 5.89
CA ALA A 154 -2.40 22.14 6.18
C ALA A 154 -2.22 22.41 7.68
N SER A 155 -2.63 21.49 8.55
CA SER A 155 -2.53 21.66 9.99
C SER A 155 -1.08 21.80 10.45
N PRO A 156 -0.79 22.65 11.46
CA PRO A 156 0.52 22.64 12.12
C PRO A 156 0.83 21.31 12.84
N LYS A 157 -0.17 20.44 13.02
CA LYS A 157 -0.05 19.07 13.56
C LYS A 157 -0.44 18.02 12.52
N ALA A 158 -0.17 18.29 11.24
CA ALA A 158 -0.62 17.47 10.12
C ALA A 158 -0.35 15.97 10.31
N ASP A 159 -1.40 15.17 10.15
CA ASP A 159 -1.32 13.72 10.15
C ASP A 159 -2.53 13.15 9.40
N LEU A 160 -2.30 12.69 8.16
CA LEU A 160 -3.32 12.08 7.32
C LEU A 160 -2.89 10.78 6.66
N GLY A 161 -3.85 10.00 6.18
CA GLY A 161 -3.66 8.77 5.42
C GLY A 161 -4.32 7.59 6.12
N TYR A 162 -3.69 6.40 6.05
CA TYR A 162 -4.30 5.14 6.52
C TYR A 162 -5.69 4.93 5.92
N SER A 163 -5.71 4.83 4.60
CA SER A 163 -6.95 4.77 3.84
C SER A 163 -7.58 3.38 3.82
N GLY A 164 -8.86 3.32 3.46
CA GLY A 164 -9.50 2.20 2.80
C GLY A 164 -10.31 2.73 1.62
N TRP A 165 -10.56 1.91 0.60
CA TRP A 165 -11.37 2.35 -0.53
C TRP A 165 -12.15 1.18 -1.13
N VAL A 166 -13.24 1.52 -1.83
CA VAL A 166 -14.07 0.59 -2.60
C VAL A 166 -14.44 1.22 -3.95
N GLN A 167 -14.80 0.40 -4.93
CA GLN A 167 -15.40 0.87 -6.18
C GLN A 167 -16.84 0.37 -6.27
N PHE A 168 -17.78 1.28 -6.48
CA PHE A 168 -19.21 0.99 -6.64
C PHE A 168 -19.55 0.48 -8.04
N PRO A 169 -20.71 -0.18 -8.23
CA PRO A 169 -21.11 -0.74 -9.53
C PRO A 169 -21.22 0.27 -10.68
N ASP A 170 -21.39 1.56 -10.39
CA ASP A 170 -21.42 2.65 -11.37
C ASP A 170 -20.01 3.13 -11.78
N GLY A 171 -18.97 2.51 -11.24
CA GLY A 171 -17.57 2.82 -11.49
C GLY A 171 -16.97 3.84 -10.54
N GLU A 172 -17.76 4.50 -9.68
CA GLU A 172 -17.25 5.46 -8.71
C GLU A 172 -16.31 4.79 -7.70
N ILE A 173 -15.14 5.40 -7.46
CA ILE A 173 -14.23 5.03 -6.39
C ILE A 173 -14.55 5.91 -5.18
N TYR A 174 -14.81 5.27 -4.04
CA TYR A 174 -14.97 5.94 -2.75
C TYR A 174 -13.80 5.61 -1.83
N ILE A 175 -13.07 6.64 -1.42
CA ILE A 175 -11.86 6.56 -0.61
C ILE A 175 -12.17 7.16 0.76
N VAL A 176 -11.74 6.50 1.82
CA VAL A 176 -11.85 6.99 3.21
C VAL A 176 -10.47 6.96 3.83
N HIS A 177 -10.10 8.01 4.57
CA HIS A 177 -8.86 8.05 5.35
C HIS A 177 -9.04 8.96 6.58
N TYR A 178 -8.07 8.98 7.50
CA TYR A 178 -8.07 9.98 8.56
C TYR A 178 -7.21 11.19 8.19
N ILE A 179 -7.51 12.35 8.78
CA ILE A 179 -6.79 13.61 8.63
C ILE A 179 -6.97 14.49 9.88
N VAL A 180 -6.02 15.36 10.23
CA VAL A 180 -6.21 16.38 11.28
C VAL A 180 -6.92 17.61 10.71
N ASP A 181 -6.31 18.29 9.75
CA ASP A 181 -6.82 19.53 9.15
C ASP A 181 -7.26 20.57 10.20
N ASP A 182 -8.51 21.01 10.17
CA ASP A 182 -9.09 22.02 11.05
C ASP A 182 -9.55 21.48 12.41
N ALA A 183 -9.41 20.17 12.67
CA ALA A 183 -9.78 19.56 13.94
C ALA A 183 -8.77 19.83 15.09
N ILE A 184 -7.82 20.76 14.87
CA ILE A 184 -6.84 21.32 15.81
C ILE A 184 -5.83 20.29 16.35
N ASP A 185 -6.29 19.33 17.13
CA ASP A 185 -5.47 18.31 17.81
C ASP A 185 -6.07 16.89 17.75
N LYS A 186 -7.10 16.68 16.93
CA LYS A 186 -7.75 15.38 16.73
C LYS A 186 -7.73 14.97 15.27
N GLY A 187 -7.72 13.65 15.02
CA GLY A 187 -8.01 13.10 13.70
C GLY A 187 -9.51 13.01 13.46
N GLN A 188 -9.93 13.31 12.24
CA GLN A 188 -11.27 13.08 11.70
C GLN A 188 -11.20 12.13 10.51
N ILE A 189 -12.29 11.42 10.23
CA ILE A 189 -12.41 10.57 9.04
C ILE A 189 -12.98 11.42 7.91
N ARG A 190 -12.34 11.38 6.74
CA ARG A 190 -12.74 12.11 5.54
C ARG A 190 -12.92 11.14 4.37
N GLY A 191 -13.94 11.41 3.56
CA GLY A 191 -14.30 10.64 2.37
C GLY A 191 -14.10 11.45 1.09
N TYR A 192 -13.68 10.78 0.02
CA TYR A 192 -13.51 11.34 -1.31
C TYR A 192 -14.14 10.42 -2.34
N SER A 193 -14.90 10.98 -3.27
CA SER A 193 -15.48 10.24 -4.40
C SER A 193 -14.85 10.72 -5.70
N MET A 194 -14.51 9.77 -6.58
CA MET A 194 -13.97 10.10 -7.90
C MET A 194 -14.21 8.98 -8.92
N GLN A 195 -14.27 9.35 -10.19
CA GLN A 195 -14.26 8.39 -11.28
C GLN A 195 -12.82 8.01 -11.67
N PRO A 196 -12.55 6.76 -12.11
CA PRO A 196 -11.22 6.36 -12.60
C PRO A 196 -10.68 7.24 -13.72
N SER A 197 -11.56 7.90 -14.48
CA SER A 197 -11.21 8.85 -15.52
C SER A 197 -10.47 10.09 -15.00
N ALA A 198 -10.55 10.44 -13.71
CA ALA A 198 -9.87 11.63 -13.18
C ALA A 198 -8.33 11.58 -13.32
N PHE A 199 -7.75 10.39 -13.48
CA PHE A 199 -6.32 10.22 -13.79
C PHE A 199 -5.93 10.60 -15.22
N PHE A 200 -6.91 10.93 -16.06
CA PHE A 200 -6.75 11.13 -17.49
C PHE A 200 -7.48 12.39 -17.91
N HIS A 201 -6.90 13.12 -18.85
CA HIS A 201 -7.66 14.13 -19.58
C HIS A 201 -8.46 13.40 -20.65
N ASN A 202 -9.79 13.58 -20.65
CA ASN A 202 -10.60 13.21 -21.80
C ASN A 202 -10.18 14.11 -22.97
N LYS A 203 -9.86 13.50 -24.12
CA LYS A 203 -9.75 14.25 -25.37
C LYS A 203 -11.14 14.52 -25.94
#